data_AF-A0A5C7H3Q0-F1
#
_entry.id   AF-A0A5C7H3Q0-F1
#
_cell.length_a   1.000
_cell.length_b   1.000
_cell.length_c   1.000
_cell.angle_alpha   90.00
_cell.angle_beta   90.00
_cell.angle_gamma   90.00
#
_symmetry.space_group_name_H-M   'P 1'
#
loop_
_entity.id
_entity.type
_entity.pdbx_description
1 polymer ?
#
loop_
_entity_poly.entity_id
_entity_poly.type
_entity_poly.pdbx_seq_one_letter_code
_entity_poly.pdbx_strand_id
1 'polypeptide(L)'
;MLSTYEKGTARNEEVERELMARDKVVAKVKKELEKARGRMKKFHKIALAMGTEFYDGKAKRYIDFPITDILQMMGRAGRPQYDQHGKAVILVHEPKKSFYKKFLYEPFPVESSLRDQLHEHFNAEIVSGTICHKEDAVHYLTWTYLFRRLTVNPAYYGLEDTEAEGLSSYLSRLVQSTFEDLEDSGCIKMNEDNVESTMLGSLASQYYLNYMTVSMFGSNIGPDTSLEVFLHILSGASEYDELPVRHNEENYNEALSKRVRYMVDKNRLDDPHVKANLLFQAHFSQLELPISDYVTDLKSVLDQSIRIIQAMIDICANSGWLASSIICMHLLQMVMQGLWFDQVSALWMLPCMNDDLVGSLRKRGISTVQQLLDIPKGTLQTVIGNFPASRLYQDLQHFPRIQVKLKLQRRDVDGGKPLRLNIRMEKTNSRRNMSRAFAPRFPKVKDEAWWLILGNTSTTELYALKRISLPDRLNTHMELPPSTTSLQGMKLIVVSDSYLGFEQEHSIEELVD
;
A
#
# COMPACT_ATOMS: atom_id res chain seq x y z
N MET A 1 18.30 -32.27 21.19
CA MET A 1 17.37 -31.19 21.53
C MET A 1 17.15 -30.35 20.27
N LEU A 2 16.20 -30.76 19.43
CA LEU A 2 15.78 -30.00 18.25
C LEU A 2 14.92 -28.84 18.76
N SER A 3 15.41 -27.61 18.73
CA SER A 3 14.57 -26.45 19.07
C SER A 3 13.76 -26.08 17.83
N THR A 4 12.45 -26.37 17.88
CA THR A 4 11.48 -25.80 16.95
C THR A 4 11.09 -24.41 17.45
N TYR A 5 11.39 -23.37 16.67
CA TYR A 5 10.88 -22.02 16.95
C TYR A 5 9.42 -21.93 16.45
N GLU A 6 8.48 -21.89 17.38
CA GLU A 6 7.08 -21.51 17.14
C GLU A 6 6.86 -20.08 17.61
N LYS A 7 6.12 -19.28 16.83
CA LYS A 7 5.58 -18.01 17.33
C LYS A 7 4.23 -18.32 17.98
N GLY A 8 4.25 -18.38 19.31
CA GLY A 8 3.11 -18.18 20.20
C GLY A 8 1.88 -19.07 19.98
N THR A 9 1.83 -20.18 20.72
CA THR A 9 0.62 -20.64 21.45
C THR A 9 1.03 -21.68 22.49
N ALA A 10 0.30 -21.69 23.60
CA ALA A 10 0.49 -22.61 24.71
C ALA A 10 -0.07 -24.02 24.38
N ARG A 11 0.57 -25.01 25.03
CA ARG A 11 0.28 -26.45 25.25
C ARG A 11 -1.02 -27.10 24.71
N ASN A 12 -0.83 -28.38 24.36
CA ASN A 12 -1.78 -29.48 24.05
C ASN A 12 -2.29 -29.44 22.59
N GLU A 13 -2.18 -30.45 21.74
CA GLU A 13 -2.17 -31.92 21.89
C GLU A 13 -1.31 -32.59 20.79
N GLU A 14 -1.04 -33.87 20.97
CA GLU A 14 -0.07 -34.68 20.23
C GLU A 14 -0.72 -36.01 19.81
N VAL A 15 -1.58 -36.00 18.80
CA VAL A 15 -1.95 -37.20 18.01
C VAL A 15 -2.28 -36.87 16.53
N GLU A 16 -2.71 -35.64 16.17
CA GLU A 16 -2.93 -35.21 14.77
C GLU A 16 -1.67 -34.78 13.99
N ARG A 17 -0.47 -35.17 14.46
CA ARG A 17 0.81 -34.58 14.00
C ARG A 17 1.42 -35.19 12.74
N GLU A 18 0.99 -36.36 12.27
CA GLU A 18 1.74 -37.04 11.19
C GLU A 18 1.28 -36.69 9.76
N LEU A 19 0.01 -36.36 9.53
CA LEU A 19 -0.47 -35.95 8.20
C LEU A 19 -0.44 -34.43 7.99
N MET A 20 -0.70 -33.62 9.02
CA MET A 20 -0.59 -32.16 8.95
C MET A 20 0.85 -31.62 8.94
N ALA A 21 1.85 -32.46 9.23
CA ALA A 21 3.25 -32.05 9.26
C ALA A 21 3.82 -31.72 7.87
N ARG A 22 3.29 -32.31 6.79
CA ARG A 22 3.86 -32.12 5.46
C ARG A 22 3.59 -30.71 4.91
N ASP A 23 2.37 -30.21 5.07
CA ASP A 23 1.96 -28.88 4.58
C ASP A 23 2.37 -27.75 5.52
N LYS A 24 2.36 -28.00 6.85
CA LYS A 24 2.88 -27.03 7.84
C LYS A 24 4.40 -26.84 7.72
N VAL A 25 5.17 -27.84 7.29
CA VAL A 25 6.61 -27.71 7.08
C VAL A 25 6.92 -26.79 5.90
N VAL A 26 6.17 -26.85 4.81
CA VAL A 26 6.38 -26.01 3.61
C VAL A 26 6.11 -24.52 3.89
N ALA A 27 5.01 -24.20 4.57
CA ALA A 27 4.70 -22.81 4.98
C ALA A 27 5.73 -22.27 6.01
N LYS A 28 6.25 -23.15 6.88
CA LYS A 28 7.29 -22.83 7.86
C LYS A 28 8.64 -22.55 7.19
N VAL A 29 8.97 -23.24 6.09
CA VAL A 29 10.21 -23.02 5.33
C VAL A 29 10.20 -21.67 4.60
N LYS A 30 9.09 -21.27 3.96
CA LYS A 30 8.98 -19.96 3.28
C LYS A 30 9.05 -18.78 4.27
N LYS A 31 8.46 -18.94 5.46
CA LYS A 31 8.51 -17.96 6.58
C LYS A 31 9.88 -17.85 7.25
N GLU A 32 10.63 -18.96 7.33
CA GLU A 32 12.01 -18.94 7.80
C GLU A 32 12.97 -18.42 6.73
N LEU A 33 12.67 -18.56 5.43
CA LEU A 33 13.39 -17.91 4.33
C LEU A 33 13.25 -16.39 4.35
N GLU A 34 12.05 -15.86 4.54
CA GLU A 34 11.83 -14.41 4.67
C GLU A 34 12.55 -13.83 5.90
N LYS A 35 12.53 -14.54 7.04
CA LYS A 35 13.35 -14.16 8.20
C LYS A 35 14.85 -14.35 7.98
N ALA A 36 15.25 -15.35 7.20
CA ALA A 36 16.65 -15.60 6.85
C ALA A 36 17.22 -14.50 5.97
N ARG A 37 16.43 -13.80 5.16
CA ARG A 37 16.95 -12.62 4.44
C ARG A 37 17.34 -11.47 5.40
N GLY A 38 16.71 -11.36 6.58
CA GLY A 38 16.92 -10.25 7.51
C GLY A 38 17.79 -10.50 8.76
N ARG A 39 18.10 -11.75 9.14
CA ARG A 39 18.85 -12.04 10.39
C ARG A 39 20.17 -12.74 10.11
N MET A 40 21.31 -12.10 10.35
CA MET A 40 22.67 -12.65 10.15
C MET A 40 23.18 -13.62 11.25
N LYS A 41 22.32 -14.22 12.07
CA LYS A 41 22.80 -15.16 13.10
C LYS A 41 22.93 -16.59 12.53
N LYS A 42 24.12 -17.18 12.62
CA LYS A 42 24.38 -18.61 12.34
C LYS A 42 24.08 -19.39 13.60
N PHE A 43 23.08 -20.28 13.56
CA PHE A 43 22.49 -20.81 14.78
C PHE A 43 22.88 -22.26 15.10
N HIS A 44 23.29 -23.08 14.12
CA HIS A 44 23.35 -24.53 14.34
C HIS A 44 24.50 -25.25 13.62
N LYS A 45 25.00 -26.32 14.26
CA LYS A 45 26.01 -27.25 13.71
C LYS A 45 25.52 -27.97 12.44
N ILE A 46 24.20 -28.18 12.34
CA ILE A 46 23.54 -28.86 11.22
C ILE A 46 22.36 -28.01 10.73
N ALA A 47 22.25 -27.81 9.41
CA ALA A 47 21.03 -27.30 8.77
C ALA A 47 20.34 -28.43 8.00
N LEU A 48 19.02 -28.55 8.15
CA LEU A 48 18.21 -29.54 7.45
C LEU A 48 17.19 -28.79 6.58
N ALA A 49 17.30 -28.93 5.25
CA ALA A 49 16.29 -28.47 4.31
C ALA A 49 15.37 -29.64 3.98
N MET A 50 14.16 -29.63 4.53
CA MET A 50 13.17 -30.69 4.34
C MET A 50 12.20 -30.31 3.23
N GLY A 51 12.30 -30.99 2.08
CA GLY A 51 11.53 -30.64 0.90
C GLY A 51 12.12 -29.42 0.19
N THR A 52 12.09 -29.46 -1.14
CA THR A 52 12.63 -28.37 -1.98
C THR A 52 11.54 -27.70 -2.81
N GLU A 53 10.28 -27.90 -2.44
CA GLU A 53 9.11 -27.43 -3.17
C GLU A 53 8.14 -26.72 -2.23
N PHE A 54 7.38 -25.77 -2.78
CA PHE A 54 6.23 -25.17 -2.12
C PHE A 54 5.01 -25.17 -3.04
N TYR A 55 3.82 -25.26 -2.45
CA TYR A 55 2.59 -25.16 -3.22
C TYR A 55 2.34 -23.72 -3.64
N ASP A 56 2.22 -23.50 -4.94
CA ASP A 56 1.77 -22.24 -5.51
C ASP A 56 0.26 -22.30 -5.80
N GLY A 57 -0.50 -21.41 -5.16
CA GLY A 57 -1.94 -21.31 -5.33
C GLY A 57 -2.34 -20.88 -6.74
N LYS A 58 -1.55 -20.01 -7.38
CA LYS A 58 -1.83 -19.51 -8.74
C LYS A 58 -1.73 -20.63 -9.77
N ALA A 59 -0.59 -21.32 -9.78
CA ALA A 59 -0.35 -22.43 -10.70
C ALA A 59 -0.99 -23.76 -10.27
N LYS A 60 -1.66 -23.80 -9.10
CA LYS A 60 -2.26 -24.99 -8.47
C LYS A 60 -1.33 -26.21 -8.46
N ARG A 61 -0.03 -25.97 -8.25
CA ARG A 61 1.01 -27.01 -8.31
C ARG A 61 2.16 -26.70 -7.37
N TYR A 62 2.95 -27.72 -7.07
CA TYR A 62 4.21 -27.54 -6.36
C TYR A 62 5.28 -26.98 -7.30
N ILE A 63 5.90 -25.87 -6.87
CA ILE A 63 7.00 -25.20 -7.55
C ILE A 63 8.26 -25.34 -6.69
N ASP A 64 9.40 -25.49 -7.34
CA ASP A 64 10.69 -25.56 -6.66
C ASP A 64 11.03 -24.25 -5.96
N PHE A 65 11.68 -24.35 -4.79
CA PHE A 65 12.33 -23.19 -4.20
C PHE A 65 13.44 -22.69 -5.14
N PRO A 66 13.58 -21.36 -5.28
CA PRO A 66 14.75 -20.78 -5.91
C PRO A 66 16.02 -21.33 -5.28
N ILE A 67 17.03 -21.67 -6.10
CA ILE A 67 18.27 -22.24 -5.57
C ILE A 67 18.97 -21.31 -4.58
N THR A 68 18.83 -20.00 -4.77
CA THR A 68 19.33 -18.97 -3.86
C THR A 68 18.78 -19.15 -2.45
N ASP A 69 17.50 -19.48 -2.32
CA ASP A 69 16.86 -19.75 -1.03
C ASP A 69 17.43 -21.02 -0.38
N ILE A 70 17.65 -22.09 -1.15
CA ILE A 70 18.32 -23.31 -0.66
C ILE A 70 19.76 -23.03 -0.22
N LEU A 71 20.51 -22.24 -0.99
CA LEU A 71 21.87 -21.79 -0.63
C LEU A 71 21.86 -20.95 0.65
N GLN A 72 20.85 -20.09 0.84
CA GLN A 72 20.67 -19.33 2.08
C GLN A 72 20.37 -20.23 3.27
N MET A 73 19.53 -21.27 3.12
CA MET A 73 19.29 -22.27 4.17
C MET A 73 20.59 -23.01 4.53
N MET A 74 21.35 -23.44 3.53
CA MET A 74 22.64 -24.11 3.72
C MET A 74 23.65 -23.18 4.42
N GLY A 75 23.68 -21.89 4.07
CA GLY A 75 24.55 -20.88 4.68
C GLY A 75 24.32 -20.65 6.17
N ARG A 76 23.24 -21.20 6.74
CA ARG A 76 22.97 -21.23 8.18
C ARG A 76 23.71 -22.32 8.94
N ALA A 77 24.26 -23.31 8.24
CA ALA A 77 25.02 -24.39 8.84
C ALA A 77 26.43 -23.93 9.25
N GLY A 78 26.84 -24.35 10.44
CA GLY A 78 28.18 -24.10 10.99
C GLY A 78 28.29 -22.74 11.67
N ARG A 79 28.97 -22.72 12.82
CA ARG A 79 29.20 -21.51 13.61
C ARG A 79 30.70 -21.15 13.54
N PRO A 80 31.07 -20.07 12.85
CA PRO A 80 32.44 -19.55 12.88
C PRO A 80 32.82 -19.35 14.35
N GLN A 81 33.98 -19.87 14.77
CA GLN A 81 34.52 -19.92 16.14
C GLN A 81 34.14 -21.15 17.00
N TYR A 82 33.05 -21.86 16.74
CA TYR A 82 32.62 -22.99 17.60
C TYR A 82 32.75 -24.36 16.93
N ASP A 83 32.54 -24.44 15.61
CA ASP A 83 32.55 -25.71 14.88
C ASP A 83 33.66 -25.70 13.81
N GLN A 84 34.38 -26.82 13.65
CA GLN A 84 35.37 -26.99 12.57
C GLN A 84 34.73 -27.19 11.20
N HIS A 85 33.51 -27.75 11.16
CA HIS A 85 32.75 -28.01 9.93
C HIS A 85 31.26 -27.73 10.15
N GLY A 86 30.61 -27.12 9.16
CA GLY A 86 29.15 -27.06 9.06
C GLY A 86 28.63 -28.23 8.22
N LYS A 87 27.53 -28.87 8.63
CA LYS A 87 26.88 -29.91 7.82
C LYS A 87 25.50 -29.43 7.38
N ALA A 88 25.18 -29.55 6.10
CA ALA A 88 23.84 -29.31 5.59
C ALA A 88 23.32 -30.59 4.94
N VAL A 89 22.06 -30.93 5.22
CA VAL A 89 21.37 -32.08 4.63
C VAL A 89 20.13 -31.58 3.91
N ILE A 90 20.03 -31.87 2.62
CA ILE A 90 18.91 -31.47 1.77
C ILE A 90 18.15 -32.74 1.40
N LEU A 91 16.88 -32.79 1.80
CA LEU A 91 15.96 -33.87 1.47
C LEU A 91 15.16 -33.43 0.24
N VAL A 92 15.41 -34.09 -0.89
CA VAL A 92 14.87 -33.73 -2.20
C VAL A 92 14.35 -34.97 -2.92
N HIS A 93 13.35 -34.78 -3.77
CA HIS A 93 12.85 -35.81 -4.67
C HIS A 93 13.96 -36.30 -5.62
N GLU A 94 14.05 -37.61 -5.84
CA GLU A 94 15.17 -38.26 -6.53
C GLU A 94 15.53 -37.66 -7.91
N PRO A 95 14.57 -37.33 -8.81
CA PRO A 95 14.87 -36.72 -10.10
C PRO A 95 15.62 -35.38 -10.01
N LYS A 96 15.41 -34.63 -8.93
CA LYS A 96 16.01 -33.30 -8.72
C LYS A 96 17.36 -33.36 -8.00
N LYS A 97 17.75 -34.54 -7.48
CA LYS A 97 19.02 -34.72 -6.76
C LYS A 97 20.22 -34.33 -7.60
N SER A 98 20.25 -34.70 -8.88
CA SER A 98 21.35 -34.37 -9.80
C SER A 98 21.45 -32.87 -10.05
N PHE A 99 20.31 -32.18 -10.18
CA PHE A 99 20.23 -30.73 -10.33
C PHE A 99 20.87 -30.02 -9.12
N TYR A 100 20.41 -30.34 -7.90
CA TYR A 100 20.96 -29.72 -6.70
C TYR A 100 22.43 -30.10 -6.48
N LYS A 101 22.81 -31.36 -6.72
CA LYS A 101 24.22 -31.77 -6.61
C LYS A 101 25.11 -30.91 -7.52
N LYS A 102 24.73 -30.70 -8.78
CA LYS A 102 25.53 -29.88 -9.71
C LYS A 102 25.67 -28.44 -9.20
N PHE A 103 24.56 -27.76 -8.95
CA PHE A 103 24.57 -26.32 -8.65
C PHE A 103 24.89 -25.94 -7.20
N LEU A 104 25.05 -26.91 -6.30
CA LEU A 104 25.59 -26.67 -4.96
C LEU A 104 27.12 -26.73 -4.93
N TYR A 105 27.74 -27.46 -5.87
CA TYR A 105 29.20 -27.58 -5.97
C TYR A 105 29.79 -26.70 -7.08
N GLU A 106 29.01 -26.41 -8.13
CA GLU A 106 29.37 -25.49 -9.21
C GLU A 106 28.65 -24.14 -9.03
N PRO A 107 29.27 -23.02 -9.42
CA PRO A 107 28.62 -21.71 -9.37
C PRO A 107 27.37 -21.69 -10.27
N PHE A 108 26.27 -21.13 -9.75
CA PHE A 108 25.00 -21.04 -10.48
C PHE A 108 25.05 -19.92 -11.53
N PRO A 109 24.69 -20.18 -12.80
CA PRO A 109 24.63 -19.14 -13.82
C PRO A 109 23.48 -18.16 -13.51
N VAL A 110 23.77 -16.86 -13.57
CA VAL A 110 22.78 -15.81 -13.34
C VAL A 110 22.43 -15.16 -14.68
N GLU A 111 21.13 -15.05 -14.95
CA GLU A 111 20.58 -14.38 -16.13
C GLU A 111 19.76 -13.15 -15.70
N SER A 112 19.60 -12.19 -16.61
CA SER A 112 18.72 -11.03 -16.38
C SER A 112 17.25 -11.39 -16.60
N SER A 113 16.37 -10.94 -15.70
CA SER A 113 14.91 -10.92 -15.85
C SER A 113 14.34 -9.52 -16.08
N LEU A 114 15.18 -8.56 -16.49
CA LEU A 114 14.77 -7.16 -16.68
C LEU A 114 13.67 -7.00 -17.74
N ARG A 115 13.61 -7.92 -18.72
CA ARG A 115 12.60 -7.92 -19.78
C ARG A 115 11.16 -7.87 -19.23
N ASP A 116 10.91 -8.57 -18.13
CA ASP A 116 9.56 -8.73 -17.57
C ASP A 116 9.11 -7.50 -16.74
N GLN A 117 10.03 -6.57 -16.43
CA GLN A 117 9.77 -5.37 -15.62
C GLN A 117 10.21 -4.10 -16.34
N LEU A 118 10.29 -4.15 -17.68
CA LEU A 118 10.89 -3.07 -18.46
C LEU A 118 9.99 -1.83 -18.50
N HIS A 119 8.67 -2.04 -18.52
CA HIS A 119 7.65 -1.00 -18.57
C HIS A 119 7.79 0.01 -17.41
N GLU A 120 7.96 -0.47 -16.18
CA GLU A 120 8.10 0.40 -15.01
C GLU A 120 9.37 1.24 -15.07
N HIS A 121 10.49 0.63 -15.47
CA HIS A 121 11.77 1.33 -15.58
C HIS A 121 11.75 2.37 -16.69
N PHE A 122 11.22 2.02 -17.87
CA PHE A 122 11.10 2.96 -18.98
C PHE A 122 10.18 4.12 -18.64
N ASN A 123 9.01 3.87 -18.05
CA ASN A 123 8.12 4.93 -17.60
C ASN A 123 8.81 5.86 -16.58
N ALA A 124 9.56 5.31 -15.62
CA ALA A 124 10.29 6.12 -14.64
C ALA A 124 11.38 7.00 -15.28
N GLU A 125 12.14 6.46 -16.24
CA GLU A 125 13.22 7.18 -16.93
C GLU A 125 12.70 8.22 -17.95
N ILE A 126 11.49 8.02 -18.49
CA ILE A 126 10.80 9.03 -19.30
C ILE A 126 10.35 10.18 -18.40
N VAL A 127 9.76 9.88 -17.23
CA VAL A 127 9.33 10.90 -16.25
C VAL A 127 10.53 11.70 -15.70
N SER A 128 11.70 11.08 -15.53
CA SER A 128 12.91 11.80 -15.11
C SER A 128 13.55 12.64 -16.23
N GLY A 129 13.15 12.45 -17.49
CA GLY A 129 13.74 13.08 -18.66
C GLY A 129 15.08 12.47 -19.08
N THR A 130 15.39 11.24 -18.66
CA THR A 130 16.57 10.49 -19.14
C THR A 130 16.31 9.94 -20.54
N ILE A 131 15.09 9.46 -20.79
CA ILE A 131 14.65 8.93 -22.08
C ILE A 131 13.68 9.94 -22.69
N CYS A 132 14.11 10.65 -23.72
CA CYS A 132 13.28 11.61 -24.46
C CYS A 132 12.93 11.09 -25.86
N HIS A 133 13.76 10.22 -26.42
CA HIS A 133 13.62 9.65 -27.77
C HIS A 133 13.78 8.13 -27.74
N LYS A 134 13.33 7.43 -28.80
CA LYS A 134 13.49 5.97 -28.91
C LYS A 134 14.95 5.52 -28.86
N GLU A 135 15.85 6.32 -29.43
CA GLU A 135 17.29 6.07 -29.44
C GLU A 135 17.88 6.08 -28.02
N ASP A 136 17.40 6.96 -27.15
CA ASP A 136 17.82 7.04 -25.75
C ASP A 136 17.47 5.76 -24.99
N ALA A 137 16.31 5.15 -25.28
CA ALA A 137 15.89 3.89 -24.66
C ALA A 137 16.75 2.69 -25.11
N VAL A 138 17.11 2.64 -26.40
CA VAL A 138 18.07 1.63 -26.89
C VAL A 138 19.42 1.83 -26.21
N HIS A 139 19.89 3.08 -26.12
CA HIS A 139 21.12 3.40 -25.42
C HIS A 139 21.04 3.00 -23.95
N TYR A 140 19.95 3.31 -23.23
CA TYR A 140 19.73 2.91 -21.84
C TYR A 140 19.87 1.38 -21.65
N LEU A 141 19.29 0.57 -22.54
CA LEU A 141 19.42 -0.88 -22.48
C LEU A 141 20.87 -1.35 -22.57
N THR A 142 21.76 -0.65 -23.30
CA THR A 142 23.18 -1.02 -23.40
C THR A 142 23.93 -0.97 -22.06
N TRP A 143 23.44 -0.17 -21.09
CA TRP A 143 24.03 -0.06 -19.75
C TRP A 143 23.60 -1.19 -18.81
N THR A 144 22.63 -2.02 -19.22
CA THR A 144 22.02 -3.02 -18.35
C THR A 144 22.78 -4.35 -18.35
N TYR A 145 22.54 -5.16 -17.30
CA TYR A 145 23.04 -6.55 -17.28
C TYR A 145 22.40 -7.41 -18.37
N LEU A 146 21.18 -7.09 -18.80
CA LEU A 146 20.49 -7.76 -19.91
C LEU A 146 21.34 -7.71 -21.18
N PHE A 147 21.86 -6.54 -21.56
CA PHE A 147 22.69 -6.38 -22.75
C PHE A 147 23.96 -7.25 -22.70
N ARG A 148 24.61 -7.32 -21.53
CA ARG A 148 25.79 -8.19 -21.33
C ARG A 148 25.45 -9.68 -21.44
N ARG A 149 24.25 -10.10 -21.07
CA ARG A 149 23.82 -11.50 -21.14
C ARG A 149 23.27 -11.89 -22.50
N LEU A 150 22.67 -10.95 -23.23
CA LEU A 150 22.22 -11.16 -24.61
C LEU A 150 23.35 -11.64 -25.53
N THR A 151 24.58 -11.13 -25.37
CA THR A 151 25.73 -11.55 -26.18
C THR A 151 26.32 -12.89 -25.78
N VAL A 152 26.14 -13.33 -24.52
CA VAL A 152 26.74 -14.56 -23.98
C VAL A 152 25.79 -15.75 -24.06
N ASN A 153 24.49 -15.53 -23.87
CA ASN A 153 23.46 -16.57 -23.89
C ASN A 153 22.20 -16.09 -24.64
N PRO A 154 22.31 -15.83 -25.96
CA PRO A 154 21.24 -15.28 -26.79
C PRO A 154 19.99 -16.17 -26.84
N ALA A 155 20.19 -17.49 -26.87
CA ALA A 155 19.11 -18.48 -26.94
C ALA A 155 18.16 -18.41 -25.73
N TYR A 156 18.67 -18.03 -24.55
CA TYR A 156 17.84 -17.84 -23.35
C TYR A 156 16.80 -16.72 -23.54
N TYR A 157 17.16 -15.69 -24.31
CA TYR A 157 16.32 -14.53 -24.59
C TYR A 157 15.47 -14.69 -25.86
N GLY A 158 15.60 -15.82 -26.57
CA GLY A 158 14.93 -16.04 -27.85
C GLY A 158 15.57 -15.27 -29.01
N LEU A 159 16.85 -14.93 -28.91
CA LEU A 159 17.62 -14.33 -29.98
C LEU A 159 18.32 -15.44 -30.79
N GLU A 160 18.00 -15.55 -32.08
CA GLU A 160 18.58 -16.54 -33.00
C GLU A 160 19.88 -16.03 -33.64
N ASP A 161 19.94 -14.72 -33.94
CA ASP A 161 21.08 -14.09 -34.59
C ASP A 161 21.88 -13.21 -33.61
N THR A 162 23.16 -13.56 -33.45
CA THR A 162 24.11 -12.87 -32.58
C THR A 162 24.93 -11.79 -33.28
N GLU A 163 24.70 -11.55 -34.58
CA GLU A 163 25.35 -10.46 -35.28
C GLU A 163 24.86 -9.10 -34.76
N ALA A 164 25.67 -8.05 -34.96
CA ALA A 164 25.38 -6.71 -34.45
C ALA A 164 24.03 -6.17 -34.96
N GLU A 165 23.65 -6.53 -36.18
CA GLU A 165 22.36 -6.18 -36.78
C GLU A 165 21.19 -6.91 -36.08
N GLY A 166 21.33 -8.22 -35.82
CA GLY A 166 20.37 -9.00 -35.06
C GLY A 166 20.13 -8.47 -33.64
N LEU A 167 21.21 -8.09 -32.93
CA LEU A 167 21.10 -7.48 -31.60
C LEU A 167 20.38 -6.13 -31.63
N SER A 168 20.75 -5.26 -32.57
CA SER A 168 20.13 -3.93 -32.71
C SER A 168 18.65 -4.04 -33.04
N SER A 169 18.29 -4.97 -33.93
CA SER A 169 16.90 -5.29 -34.28
C SER A 169 16.12 -5.82 -33.08
N TYR A 170 16.71 -6.70 -32.27
CA TYR A 170 16.07 -7.21 -31.05
C TYR A 170 15.81 -6.11 -30.03
N LEU A 171 16.80 -5.27 -29.74
CA LEU A 171 16.64 -4.15 -28.79
C LEU A 171 15.61 -3.14 -29.27
N SER A 172 15.65 -2.79 -30.56
CA SER A 172 14.67 -1.89 -31.16
C SER A 172 13.24 -2.43 -31.06
N ARG A 173 13.03 -3.73 -31.33
CA ARG A 173 11.72 -4.38 -31.15
C ARG A 173 11.27 -4.40 -29.69
N LEU A 174 12.19 -4.65 -28.76
CA LEU A 174 11.89 -4.64 -27.33
C LEU A 174 11.47 -3.24 -26.86
N VAL A 175 12.19 -2.20 -27.29
CA VAL A 175 11.82 -0.80 -26.98
C VAL A 175 10.48 -0.45 -27.60
N GLN A 176 10.27 -0.76 -28.87
CA GLN A 176 9.04 -0.43 -29.58
C GLN A 176 7.81 -1.08 -28.93
N SER A 177 7.86 -2.39 -28.64
CA SER A 177 6.76 -3.09 -27.96
C SER A 177 6.48 -2.53 -26.56
N THR A 178 7.52 -2.22 -25.78
CA THR A 178 7.34 -1.65 -24.43
C THR A 178 6.71 -0.26 -24.50
N PHE A 179 7.08 0.55 -25.49
CA PHE A 179 6.51 1.88 -25.69
C PHE A 179 5.06 1.81 -26.16
N GLU A 180 4.73 0.91 -27.09
CA GLU A 180 3.35 0.65 -27.53
C GLU A 180 2.47 0.26 -26.33
N ASP A 181 2.92 -0.68 -25.50
CA ASP A 181 2.17 -1.11 -24.30
C ASP A 181 1.95 0.05 -23.29
N LEU A 182 2.96 0.90 -23.11
CA LEU A 182 2.88 2.07 -22.21
C LEU A 182 1.99 3.17 -22.77
N GLU A 183 1.95 3.36 -24.09
CA GLU A 183 1.07 4.30 -24.77
C GLU A 183 -0.39 3.82 -24.72
N ASP A 184 -0.64 2.54 -25.01
CA ASP A 184 -1.95 1.91 -24.91
C ASP A 184 -2.52 1.99 -23.48
N SER A 185 -1.63 1.89 -22.49
CA SER A 185 -1.99 2.03 -21.07
C SER A 185 -2.23 3.48 -20.64
N GLY A 186 -1.99 4.45 -21.52
CA GLY A 186 -2.14 5.88 -21.27
C GLY A 186 -1.06 6.50 -20.39
N CYS A 187 0.08 5.83 -20.18
CA CYS A 187 1.17 6.30 -19.31
C CYS A 187 2.14 7.24 -20.04
N ILE A 188 2.34 7.03 -21.34
CA ILE A 188 3.19 7.88 -22.18
C ILE A 188 2.40 8.36 -23.39
N LYS A 189 2.91 9.41 -24.04
CA LYS A 189 2.45 9.88 -25.33
C LYS A 189 3.62 9.91 -26.29
N MET A 190 3.48 9.26 -27.44
CA MET A 190 4.50 9.24 -28.47
C MET A 190 4.17 10.27 -29.56
N ASN A 191 5.13 11.15 -29.83
CA ASN A 191 5.16 11.98 -31.04
C ASN A 191 6.12 11.33 -32.06
N GLU A 192 6.32 11.94 -33.24
CA GLU A 192 7.12 11.33 -34.32
C GLU A 192 8.49 10.79 -33.85
N ASP A 193 9.25 11.59 -33.10
CA ASP A 193 10.56 11.20 -32.54
C ASP A 193 10.67 11.33 -31.00
N ASN A 194 9.73 12.01 -30.36
CA ASN A 194 9.78 12.34 -28.93
C ASN A 194 8.77 11.53 -28.12
N VAL A 195 9.12 11.22 -26.88
CA VAL A 195 8.26 10.55 -25.91
C VAL A 195 8.12 11.40 -24.66
N GLU A 196 6.88 11.63 -24.24
CA GLU A 196 6.57 12.42 -23.05
C GLU A 196 5.68 11.61 -22.10
N SER A 197 5.90 11.75 -20.79
CA SER A 197 5.04 11.11 -19.79
C SER A 197 3.70 11.83 -19.66
N THR A 198 2.61 11.07 -19.54
CA THR A 198 1.30 11.62 -19.18
C THR A 198 1.20 11.83 -17.66
N MET A 199 0.06 12.36 -17.20
CA MET A 199 -0.27 12.44 -15.77
C MET A 199 -0.27 11.05 -15.12
N LEU A 200 -0.81 10.02 -15.79
CA LEU A 200 -0.83 8.65 -15.29
C LEU A 200 0.59 8.07 -15.16
N GLY A 201 1.44 8.25 -16.17
CA GLY A 201 2.84 7.80 -16.12
C GLY A 201 3.63 8.48 -15.00
N SER A 202 3.41 9.78 -14.81
CA SER A 202 4.02 10.57 -13.73
C SER A 202 3.61 10.04 -12.35
N LEU A 203 2.33 9.73 -12.15
CA LEU A 203 1.83 9.18 -10.88
C LEU A 203 2.34 7.75 -10.63
N ALA A 204 2.42 6.91 -11.67
CA ALA A 204 2.98 5.57 -11.57
C ALA A 204 4.43 5.61 -11.08
N SER A 205 5.25 6.51 -11.64
CA SER A 205 6.64 6.73 -11.22
C SER A 205 6.73 7.30 -9.80
N GLN A 206 5.97 8.34 -9.47
CA GLN A 206 6.00 9.00 -8.17
C GLN A 206 5.63 8.07 -7.01
N TYR A 207 4.64 7.20 -7.21
CA TYR A 207 4.14 6.28 -6.18
C TYR A 207 4.72 4.86 -6.29
N TYR A 208 5.62 4.61 -7.24
CA TYR A 208 6.22 3.31 -7.52
C TYR A 208 5.18 2.21 -7.79
N LEU A 209 4.15 2.54 -8.58
CA LEU A 209 3.07 1.63 -8.93
C LEU A 209 3.31 0.98 -10.30
N ASN A 210 2.74 -0.20 -10.47
CA ASN A 210 2.71 -0.86 -11.77
C ASN A 210 1.88 -0.02 -12.77
N TYR A 211 2.33 0.07 -14.02
CA TYR A 211 1.64 0.85 -15.05
C TYR A 211 0.21 0.33 -15.31
N MET A 212 -0.01 -0.97 -15.22
CA MET A 212 -1.34 -1.59 -15.33
C MET A 212 -2.28 -1.15 -14.21
N THR A 213 -1.77 -1.00 -13.00
CA THR A 213 -2.56 -0.50 -11.85
C THR A 213 -3.08 0.90 -12.12
N VAL A 214 -2.22 1.80 -12.61
CA VAL A 214 -2.61 3.19 -12.88
C VAL A 214 -3.50 3.29 -14.12
N SER A 215 -3.27 2.45 -15.13
CA SER A 215 -4.17 2.33 -16.29
C SER A 215 -5.58 1.88 -15.87
N MET A 216 -5.67 0.88 -14.99
CA MET A 216 -6.93 0.43 -14.40
C MET A 216 -7.65 1.56 -13.65
N PHE A 217 -6.91 2.44 -12.95
CA PHE A 217 -7.50 3.60 -12.29
C PHE A 217 -8.08 4.61 -13.28
N GLY A 218 -7.36 4.91 -14.37
CA GLY A 218 -7.81 5.81 -15.42
C GLY A 218 -9.12 5.35 -16.09
N SER A 219 -9.34 4.04 -16.18
CA SER A 219 -10.52 3.46 -16.83
C SER A 219 -11.71 3.26 -15.89
N ASN A 220 -11.48 2.99 -14.60
CA ASN A 220 -12.54 2.59 -13.67
C ASN A 220 -12.98 3.67 -12.67
N ILE A 221 -12.21 4.75 -12.50
CA ILE A 221 -12.58 5.86 -11.62
C ILE A 221 -13.33 6.91 -12.42
N GLY A 222 -14.51 7.31 -11.95
CA GLY A 222 -15.31 8.42 -12.47
C GLY A 222 -15.69 9.46 -11.39
N PRO A 223 -16.49 10.48 -11.74
CA PRO A 223 -16.87 11.57 -10.83
C PRO A 223 -17.74 11.12 -9.63
N ASP A 224 -18.58 10.09 -9.82
CA ASP A 224 -19.55 9.58 -8.84
C ASP A 224 -19.20 8.16 -8.37
N THR A 225 -17.92 7.87 -8.18
CA THR A 225 -17.46 6.52 -7.80
C THR A 225 -17.81 6.23 -6.33
N SER A 226 -18.49 5.12 -6.07
CA SER A 226 -18.88 4.74 -4.71
C SER A 226 -17.72 4.13 -3.91
N LEU A 227 -17.84 4.12 -2.58
CA LEU A 227 -16.85 3.51 -1.68
C LEU A 227 -16.63 2.01 -1.98
N GLU A 228 -17.69 1.28 -2.34
CA GLU A 228 -17.62 -0.13 -2.71
C GLU A 228 -16.78 -0.33 -3.98
N VAL A 229 -17.01 0.50 -5.01
CA VAL A 229 -16.25 0.45 -6.25
C VAL A 229 -14.79 0.80 -5.99
N PHE A 230 -14.50 1.82 -5.18
CA PHE A 230 -13.12 2.14 -4.80
C PHE A 230 -12.43 1.00 -4.05
N LEU A 231 -13.15 0.27 -3.20
CA LEU A 231 -12.59 -0.90 -2.53
C LEU A 231 -12.26 -2.02 -3.53
N HIS A 232 -13.12 -2.26 -4.51
CA HIS A 232 -12.85 -3.21 -5.59
C HIS A 232 -11.64 -2.79 -6.43
N ILE A 233 -11.57 -1.53 -6.84
CA ILE A 233 -10.44 -0.96 -7.59
C ILE A 233 -9.13 -1.08 -6.79
N LEU A 234 -9.16 -0.75 -5.49
CA LEU A 234 -8.01 -0.91 -4.61
C LEU A 234 -7.55 -2.37 -4.56
N SER A 235 -8.48 -3.32 -4.35
CA SER A 235 -8.13 -4.75 -4.29
C SER A 235 -7.66 -5.34 -5.62
N GLY A 236 -8.08 -4.76 -6.75
CA GLY A 236 -7.70 -5.18 -8.10
C GLY A 236 -6.33 -4.69 -8.55
N ALA A 237 -5.61 -3.93 -7.73
CA ALA A 237 -4.29 -3.42 -8.06
C ALA A 237 -3.26 -4.56 -8.24
N SER A 238 -2.39 -4.44 -9.24
CA SER A 238 -1.38 -5.46 -9.62
C SER A 238 -0.35 -5.69 -8.51
N GLU A 239 -0.19 -4.74 -7.60
CA GLU A 239 0.63 -4.88 -6.39
C GLU A 239 0.17 -6.02 -5.47
N TYR A 240 -1.09 -6.44 -5.60
CA TYR A 240 -1.66 -7.56 -4.86
C TYR A 240 -1.61 -8.88 -5.63
N ASP A 241 -1.10 -8.92 -6.88
CA ASP A 241 -0.96 -10.16 -7.64
C ASP A 241 -0.19 -11.19 -6.84
N GLU A 242 0.91 -10.80 -6.20
CA GLU A 242 1.79 -11.69 -5.43
C GLU A 242 1.29 -12.03 -4.02
N LEU A 243 0.06 -11.64 -3.67
CA LEU A 243 -0.54 -12.03 -2.40
C LEU A 243 -0.68 -13.56 -2.34
N PRO A 244 -0.12 -14.23 -1.33
CA PRO A 244 -0.12 -15.70 -1.30
C PRO A 244 -1.52 -16.23 -1.04
N VAL A 245 -2.01 -17.08 -1.94
CA VAL A 245 -3.19 -17.92 -1.70
C VAL A 245 -2.69 -19.35 -1.47
N ARG A 246 -2.87 -19.85 -0.25
CA ARG A 246 -2.35 -21.16 0.16
C ARG A 246 -3.40 -22.25 -0.08
N HIS A 247 -2.94 -23.50 -0.06
CA HIS A 247 -3.83 -24.65 -0.23
C HIS A 247 -4.95 -24.64 0.83
N ASN A 248 -6.18 -24.91 0.40
CA ASN A 248 -7.40 -24.92 1.21
C ASN A 248 -7.80 -23.55 1.83
N GLU A 249 -7.19 -22.44 1.41
CA GLU A 249 -7.61 -21.10 1.85
C GLU A 249 -8.96 -20.67 1.27
N GLU A 250 -9.44 -21.30 0.21
CA GLU A 250 -10.78 -21.11 -0.36
C GLU A 250 -11.91 -21.29 0.67
N ASN A 251 -11.79 -22.28 1.56
CA ASN A 251 -12.79 -22.52 2.62
C ASN A 251 -12.79 -21.40 3.68
N TYR A 252 -11.60 -20.89 4.03
CA TYR A 252 -11.47 -19.76 4.96
C TYR A 252 -11.99 -18.47 4.32
N ASN A 253 -11.70 -18.26 3.03
CA ASN A 253 -12.20 -17.13 2.27
C ASN A 253 -13.73 -17.19 2.13
N GLU A 254 -14.31 -18.38 1.92
CA GLU A 254 -15.77 -18.56 1.89
C GLU A 254 -16.39 -18.21 3.25
N ALA A 255 -15.81 -18.67 4.36
CA ALA A 255 -16.29 -18.35 5.70
C ALA A 255 -16.20 -16.86 6.03
N LEU A 256 -15.11 -16.20 5.61
CA LEU A 256 -14.96 -14.74 5.74
C LEU A 256 -15.96 -13.98 4.85
N SER A 257 -16.21 -14.45 3.63
CA SER A 257 -17.15 -13.82 2.68
C SER A 257 -18.57 -13.67 3.24
N LYS A 258 -18.98 -14.57 4.16
CA LYS A 258 -20.29 -14.53 4.82
C LYS A 258 -20.39 -13.48 5.93
N ARG A 259 -19.26 -12.95 6.40
CA ARG A 259 -19.15 -12.01 7.53
C ARG A 259 -18.82 -10.57 7.10
N VAL A 260 -18.38 -10.38 5.86
CA VAL A 260 -18.03 -9.07 5.32
C VAL A 260 -19.28 -8.34 4.80
N ARG A 261 -19.16 -7.02 4.60
CA ARG A 261 -20.28 -6.14 4.24
C ARG A 261 -20.64 -6.24 2.76
N TYR A 262 -19.63 -6.15 1.90
CA TYR A 262 -19.78 -6.19 0.45
C TYR A 262 -19.49 -7.59 -0.05
N MET A 263 -20.36 -8.07 -0.94
CA MET A 263 -20.24 -9.41 -1.51
C MET A 263 -19.04 -9.46 -2.44
N VAL A 264 -18.29 -10.56 -2.36
CA VAL A 264 -17.20 -10.87 -3.29
C VAL A 264 -17.61 -12.00 -4.23
N ASP A 265 -16.91 -12.13 -5.35
CA ASP A 265 -17.14 -13.24 -6.28
C ASP A 265 -16.78 -14.58 -5.63
N LYS A 266 -17.81 -15.40 -5.40
CA LYS A 266 -17.67 -16.72 -4.76
C LYS A 266 -17.00 -17.76 -5.65
N ASN A 267 -16.93 -17.50 -6.96
CA ASN A 267 -16.30 -18.43 -7.90
C ASN A 267 -14.78 -18.26 -7.97
N ARG A 268 -14.24 -17.18 -7.39
CA ARG A 268 -12.82 -16.80 -7.46
C ARG A 268 -12.20 -16.67 -6.07
N LEU A 269 -12.58 -17.53 -5.12
CA LEU A 269 -12.05 -17.50 -3.75
C LEU A 269 -10.58 -17.92 -3.66
N ASP A 270 -10.01 -18.46 -4.73
CA ASP A 270 -8.59 -18.76 -4.91
C ASP A 270 -7.79 -17.58 -5.50
N ASP A 271 -8.45 -16.47 -5.81
CA ASP A 271 -7.86 -15.28 -6.41
C ASP A 271 -7.23 -14.35 -5.36
N PRO A 272 -5.99 -13.86 -5.57
CA PRO A 272 -5.31 -12.97 -4.64
C PRO A 272 -6.04 -11.62 -4.46
N HIS A 273 -6.70 -11.08 -5.48
CA HIS A 273 -7.43 -9.82 -5.40
C HIS A 273 -8.70 -9.97 -4.56
N VAL A 274 -9.41 -11.10 -4.71
CA VAL A 274 -10.58 -11.42 -3.87
C VAL A 274 -10.14 -11.55 -2.40
N LYS A 275 -9.02 -12.20 -2.14
CA LYS A 275 -8.43 -12.29 -0.80
C LYS A 275 -8.05 -10.90 -0.26
N ALA A 276 -7.43 -10.03 -1.07
CA ALA A 276 -7.11 -8.66 -0.66
C ALA A 276 -8.37 -7.88 -0.26
N ASN A 277 -9.44 -7.98 -1.05
CA ASN A 277 -10.73 -7.34 -0.74
C ASN A 277 -11.31 -7.83 0.59
N LEU A 278 -11.35 -9.16 0.80
CA LEU A 278 -11.80 -9.76 2.05
C LEU A 278 -10.99 -9.28 3.26
N LEU A 279 -9.66 -9.16 3.11
CA LEU A 279 -8.77 -8.68 4.16
C LEU A 279 -9.01 -7.20 4.52
N PHE A 280 -9.22 -6.33 3.53
CA PHE A 280 -9.61 -4.94 3.79
C PHE A 280 -10.94 -4.85 4.55
N GLN A 281 -11.96 -5.57 4.09
CA GLN A 281 -13.26 -5.59 4.75
C GLN A 281 -13.17 -6.16 6.17
N ALA A 282 -12.38 -7.23 6.37
CA ALA A 282 -12.14 -7.80 7.69
C ALA A 282 -11.43 -6.80 8.62
N HIS A 283 -10.50 -6.00 8.11
CA HIS A 283 -9.82 -4.94 8.85
C HIS A 283 -10.78 -3.82 9.26
N PHE A 284 -11.63 -3.32 8.36
CA PHE A 284 -12.60 -2.27 8.67
C PHE A 284 -13.69 -2.73 9.65
N SER A 285 -14.08 -4.00 9.56
CA SER A 285 -15.05 -4.63 10.46
C SER A 285 -14.43 -5.19 11.75
N GLN A 286 -13.10 -5.13 11.90
CA GLN A 286 -12.36 -5.71 13.04
C GLN A 286 -12.69 -7.19 13.29
N LEU A 287 -12.86 -7.96 12.21
CA LEU A 287 -13.16 -9.38 12.31
C LEU A 287 -11.92 -10.15 12.79
N GLU A 288 -12.15 -11.14 13.65
CA GLU A 288 -11.12 -12.11 13.99
C GLU A 288 -10.72 -12.92 12.74
N LEU A 289 -9.42 -12.89 12.44
CA LEU A 289 -8.83 -13.58 11.30
C LEU A 289 -8.63 -15.07 11.62
N PRO A 290 -8.88 -15.98 10.67
CA PRO A 290 -8.93 -17.42 10.95
C PRO A 290 -7.60 -18.02 11.44
N ILE A 291 -6.48 -17.56 10.87
CA ILE A 291 -5.15 -18.09 11.16
C ILE A 291 -4.11 -16.97 11.20
N SER A 292 -2.98 -17.24 11.87
CA SER A 292 -1.88 -16.27 12.03
C SER A 292 -1.26 -15.79 10.70
N ASP A 293 -1.40 -16.57 9.64
CA ASP A 293 -0.88 -16.20 8.32
C ASP A 293 -1.74 -15.10 7.69
N TYR A 294 -3.06 -15.09 7.90
CA TYR A 294 -3.93 -13.97 7.47
C TYR A 294 -3.58 -12.66 8.17
N VAL A 295 -3.10 -12.71 9.42
CA VAL A 295 -2.60 -11.52 10.13
C VAL A 295 -1.35 -10.96 9.45
N THR A 296 -0.52 -11.83 8.88
CA THR A 296 0.69 -11.43 8.16
C THR A 296 0.32 -10.90 6.78
N ASP A 297 -0.57 -11.60 6.07
CA ASP A 297 -1.08 -11.20 4.76
C ASP A 297 -1.79 -9.82 4.85
N LEU A 298 -2.61 -9.60 5.89
CA LEU A 298 -3.24 -8.31 6.15
C LEU A 298 -2.20 -7.19 6.32
N LYS A 299 -1.10 -7.44 7.03
CA LYS A 299 -0.05 -6.43 7.19
C LYS A 299 0.60 -6.07 5.86
N SER A 300 0.85 -7.05 5.00
CA SER A 300 1.38 -6.83 3.66
C SER A 300 0.39 -6.03 2.80
N VAL A 301 -0.90 -6.35 2.88
CA VAL A 301 -1.97 -5.62 2.16
C VAL A 301 -2.03 -4.15 2.62
N LEU A 302 -2.10 -3.92 3.93
CA LEU A 302 -2.15 -2.56 4.52
C LEU A 302 -0.88 -1.74 4.23
N ASP A 303 0.25 -2.41 4.04
CA ASP A 303 1.50 -1.72 3.73
C ASP A 303 1.46 -1.07 2.34
N GLN A 304 0.94 -1.79 1.35
CA GLN A 304 0.84 -1.31 -0.02
C GLN A 304 -0.29 -0.29 -0.20
N SER A 305 -1.35 -0.36 0.61
CA SER A 305 -2.55 0.45 0.40
C SER A 305 -2.33 1.96 0.47
N ILE A 306 -1.37 2.45 1.26
CA ILE A 306 -1.16 3.91 1.41
C ILE A 306 -0.78 4.55 0.08
N ARG A 307 0.22 4.00 -0.61
CA ARG A 307 0.73 4.55 -1.88
C ARG A 307 -0.30 4.41 -3.00
N ILE A 308 -1.05 3.30 -3.00
CA ILE A 308 -2.10 3.04 -3.98
C ILE A 308 -3.25 4.04 -3.82
N ILE A 309 -3.78 4.22 -2.60
CA ILE A 309 -4.88 5.15 -2.35
C ILE A 309 -4.44 6.60 -2.61
N GLN A 310 -3.20 6.97 -2.28
CA GLN A 310 -2.67 8.30 -2.60
C GLN A 310 -2.64 8.58 -4.10
N ALA A 311 -2.23 7.60 -4.92
CA ALA A 311 -2.32 7.72 -6.37
C ALA A 311 -3.78 7.86 -6.85
N MET A 312 -4.71 7.10 -6.27
CA MET A 312 -6.15 7.23 -6.60
C MET A 312 -6.69 8.64 -6.28
N ILE A 313 -6.28 9.22 -5.13
CA ILE A 313 -6.65 10.60 -4.75
C ILE A 313 -6.12 11.60 -5.77
N ASP A 314 -4.84 11.48 -6.16
CA ASP A 314 -4.23 12.41 -7.11
C ASP A 314 -4.84 12.29 -8.50
N ILE A 315 -5.24 11.09 -8.95
CA ILE A 315 -5.99 10.91 -10.20
C ILE A 315 -7.33 11.64 -10.12
N CYS A 316 -8.10 11.44 -9.04
CA CYS A 316 -9.38 12.12 -8.86
C CYS A 316 -9.22 13.65 -8.82
N ALA A 317 -8.16 14.13 -8.16
CA ALA A 317 -7.88 15.55 -8.01
C ALA A 317 -7.46 16.20 -9.34
N ASN A 318 -6.63 15.53 -10.15
CA ASN A 318 -6.25 16.02 -11.48
C ASN A 318 -7.43 16.04 -12.45
N SER A 319 -8.39 15.11 -12.29
CA SER A 319 -9.64 15.11 -13.07
C SER A 319 -10.70 16.10 -12.56
N GLY A 320 -10.45 16.79 -11.43
CA GLY A 320 -11.38 17.78 -10.85
C GLY A 320 -12.58 17.17 -10.11
N TRP A 321 -12.56 15.88 -9.77
CA TRP A 321 -13.70 15.19 -9.16
C TRP A 321 -13.67 15.31 -7.62
N LEU A 322 -14.45 16.24 -7.06
CA LEU A 322 -14.45 16.50 -5.62
C LEU A 322 -15.00 15.31 -4.81
N ALA A 323 -16.16 14.78 -5.21
CA ALA A 323 -16.85 13.71 -4.48
C ALA A 323 -15.97 12.44 -4.40
N SER A 324 -15.49 11.96 -5.55
CA SER A 324 -14.55 10.83 -5.64
C SER A 324 -13.26 11.05 -4.85
N SER A 325 -12.68 12.26 -4.89
CA SER A 325 -11.47 12.59 -4.12
C SER A 325 -11.71 12.44 -2.61
N ILE A 326 -12.82 12.96 -2.10
CA ILE A 326 -13.19 12.87 -0.68
C ILE A 326 -13.44 11.41 -0.27
N ILE A 327 -14.14 10.62 -1.09
CA ILE A 327 -14.39 9.20 -0.79
C ILE A 327 -13.07 8.41 -0.72
N CYS A 328 -12.12 8.66 -1.62
CA CYS A 328 -10.78 8.08 -1.56
C CYS A 328 -10.02 8.49 -0.28
N MET A 329 -10.16 9.75 0.17
CA MET A 329 -9.58 10.19 1.44
C MET A 329 -10.20 9.46 2.64
N HIS A 330 -11.51 9.27 2.65
CA HIS A 330 -12.19 8.46 3.66
C HIS A 330 -11.69 7.02 3.64
N LEU A 331 -11.49 6.41 2.46
CA LEU A 331 -10.91 5.08 2.33
C LEU A 331 -9.52 5.00 2.98
N LEU A 332 -8.66 6.02 2.81
CA LEU A 332 -7.36 6.05 3.50
C LEU A 332 -7.53 6.12 5.03
N GLN A 333 -8.42 6.96 5.53
CA GLN A 333 -8.69 7.06 6.97
C GLN A 333 -9.22 5.73 7.54
N MET A 334 -10.09 5.03 6.80
CA MET A 334 -10.61 3.71 7.14
C MET A 334 -9.48 2.67 7.25
N VAL A 335 -8.53 2.69 6.31
CA VAL A 335 -7.31 1.86 6.34
C VAL A 335 -6.44 2.16 7.56
N MET A 336 -6.23 3.44 7.86
CA MET A 336 -5.40 3.87 9.00
C MET A 336 -6.01 3.46 10.34
N GLN A 337 -7.32 3.62 10.52
CA GLN A 337 -7.99 3.37 11.81
C GLN A 337 -8.59 1.96 11.95
N GLY A 338 -8.73 1.21 10.86
CA GLY A 338 -9.39 -0.09 10.85
C GLY A 338 -10.86 0.01 11.25
N LEU A 339 -11.57 0.95 10.61
CA LEU A 339 -12.97 1.28 10.87
C LEU A 339 -13.66 1.61 9.57
N TRP A 340 -14.96 1.33 9.48
CA TRP A 340 -15.81 1.86 8.42
C TRP A 340 -16.13 3.33 8.64
N PHE A 341 -16.21 4.11 7.56
CA PHE A 341 -16.55 5.53 7.62
C PHE A 341 -17.95 5.78 8.20
N ASP A 342 -18.91 4.92 7.89
CA ASP A 342 -20.30 5.03 8.33
C ASP A 342 -20.59 4.35 9.67
N GLN A 343 -19.58 3.78 10.34
CA GLN A 343 -19.79 3.24 11.67
C GLN A 343 -20.23 4.35 12.63
N VAL A 344 -21.14 3.96 13.52
CA VAL A 344 -22.03 4.80 14.34
C VAL A 344 -21.31 5.89 15.17
N SER A 345 -20.00 5.78 15.37
CA SER A 345 -19.23 6.84 16.01
C SER A 345 -17.73 6.75 15.71
N ALA A 346 -17.13 7.87 15.31
CA ALA A 346 -15.68 8.05 15.18
C ALA A 346 -14.92 7.84 16.51
N LEU A 347 -15.63 7.68 17.64
CA LEU A 347 -15.06 7.38 18.94
C LEU A 347 -14.30 6.05 18.96
N TRP A 348 -14.67 5.06 18.14
CA TRP A 348 -14.01 3.74 18.08
C TRP A 348 -12.54 3.76 17.62
N MET A 349 -12.02 4.93 17.22
CA MET A 349 -10.57 5.16 17.04
C MET A 349 -9.80 5.02 18.36
N LEU A 350 -10.47 5.24 19.49
CA LEU A 350 -9.88 5.14 20.84
C LEU A 350 -9.89 3.67 21.30
N PRO A 351 -8.73 3.05 21.57
CA PRO A 351 -8.65 1.63 21.98
C PRO A 351 -9.37 1.30 23.28
N CYS A 352 -9.58 2.29 24.14
CA CYS A 352 -10.27 2.15 25.41
C CYS A 352 -11.80 2.11 25.29
N MET A 353 -12.37 2.33 24.10
CA MET A 353 -13.82 2.37 23.92
C MET A 353 -14.47 0.99 24.06
N ASN A 354 -15.63 0.99 24.70
CA ASN A 354 -16.53 -0.15 24.83
C ASN A 354 -17.98 0.32 24.60
N ASP A 355 -18.90 -0.64 24.42
CA ASP A 355 -20.30 -0.33 24.11
C ASP A 355 -20.98 0.52 25.19
N ASP A 356 -20.66 0.29 26.47
CA ASP A 356 -21.20 1.05 27.60
C ASP A 356 -20.78 2.53 27.57
N LEU A 357 -19.51 2.80 27.27
CA LEU A 357 -18.95 4.14 27.19
C LEU A 357 -19.51 4.88 25.97
N VAL A 358 -19.56 4.21 24.81
CA VAL A 358 -20.15 4.79 23.59
C VAL A 358 -21.64 5.08 23.81
N GLY A 359 -22.38 4.17 24.45
CA GLY A 359 -23.78 4.39 24.81
C GLY A 359 -23.97 5.60 25.75
N SER A 360 -23.08 5.76 26.73
CA SER A 360 -23.11 6.88 27.68
C SER A 360 -22.79 8.23 27.02
N LEU A 361 -21.79 8.26 26.13
CA LEU A 361 -21.41 9.45 25.35
C LEU A 361 -22.51 9.85 24.36
N ARG A 362 -23.12 8.86 23.69
CA ARG A 362 -24.19 9.08 22.73
C ARG A 362 -25.46 9.64 23.36
N LYS A 363 -25.83 9.19 24.57
CA LYS A 363 -26.93 9.77 25.35
C LYS A 363 -26.75 11.27 25.63
N ARG A 364 -25.51 11.76 25.59
CA ARG A 364 -25.15 13.17 25.78
C ARG A 364 -24.89 13.91 24.47
N GLY A 365 -25.15 13.29 23.32
CA GLY A 365 -24.97 13.88 21.99
C GLY A 365 -23.51 13.92 21.52
N ILE A 366 -22.59 13.21 22.17
CA ILE A 366 -21.17 13.16 21.78
C ILE A 366 -20.97 11.99 20.82
N SER A 367 -20.63 12.28 19.57
CA SER A 367 -20.43 11.27 18.51
C SER A 367 -19.04 11.33 17.86
N THR A 368 -18.29 12.43 18.04
CA THR A 368 -16.95 12.61 17.47
C THR A 368 -15.87 12.79 18.53
N VAL A 369 -14.62 12.48 18.18
CA VAL A 369 -13.47 12.69 19.06
C VAL A 369 -13.21 14.19 19.29
N GLN A 370 -13.49 15.05 18.31
CA GLN A 370 -13.36 16.51 18.47
C GLN A 370 -14.28 17.05 19.57
N GLN A 371 -15.54 16.65 19.58
CA GLN A 371 -16.48 17.02 20.66
C GLN A 371 -15.99 16.54 22.03
N LEU A 372 -15.43 15.33 22.09
CA LEU A 372 -14.86 14.79 23.33
C LEU A 372 -13.60 15.55 23.78
N LEU A 373 -12.80 16.06 22.84
CA LEU A 373 -11.66 16.93 23.14
C LEU A 373 -12.13 18.28 23.72
N ASP A 374 -13.24 18.85 23.25
CA ASP A 374 -13.71 20.14 23.74
C ASP A 374 -14.24 20.10 25.19
N ILE A 375 -14.50 18.91 25.72
CA ILE A 375 -14.96 18.73 27.11
C ILE A 375 -13.81 19.01 28.10
N PRO A 376 -14.03 19.89 29.09
CA PRO A 376 -13.06 20.14 30.15
C PRO A 376 -12.74 18.88 30.97
N LYS A 377 -11.49 18.71 31.39
CA LYS A 377 -11.05 17.53 32.18
C LYS A 377 -11.89 17.30 33.45
N GLY A 378 -12.33 18.39 34.09
CA GLY A 378 -13.11 18.33 35.33
C GLY A 378 -14.51 17.74 35.13
N THR A 379 -15.10 17.85 33.95
CA THR A 379 -16.42 17.29 33.63
C THR A 379 -16.33 15.91 32.97
N LEU A 380 -15.15 15.51 32.48
CA LEU A 380 -14.95 14.24 31.79
C LEU A 380 -15.32 13.04 32.67
N GLN A 381 -14.94 13.01 33.96
CA GLN A 381 -15.31 11.91 34.86
C GLN A 381 -16.83 11.81 35.05
N THR A 382 -17.51 12.95 35.15
CA THR A 382 -18.97 13.02 35.26
C THR A 382 -19.67 12.56 33.98
N VAL A 383 -19.01 12.70 32.83
CA VAL A 383 -19.52 12.29 31.51
C VAL A 383 -19.36 10.78 31.28
N ILE A 384 -18.23 10.20 31.67
CA ILE A 384 -17.88 8.79 31.43
C ILE A 384 -18.33 7.83 32.53
N GLY A 385 -18.82 8.34 33.67
CA GLY A 385 -19.31 7.55 34.79
C GLY A 385 -18.20 6.73 35.46
N ASN A 386 -18.34 5.40 35.45
CA ASN A 386 -17.44 4.46 36.15
C ASN A 386 -16.16 4.11 35.37
N PHE A 387 -16.00 4.59 34.14
CA PHE A 387 -14.80 4.32 33.35
C PHE A 387 -13.59 5.13 33.87
N PRO A 388 -12.37 4.58 33.91
CA PRO A 388 -11.19 5.33 34.34
C PRO A 388 -10.88 6.49 33.37
N ALA A 389 -11.10 7.73 33.81
CA ALA A 389 -10.80 8.93 33.02
C ALA A 389 -9.32 9.01 32.61
N SER A 390 -8.41 8.45 33.41
CA SER A 390 -6.98 8.47 33.14
C SER A 390 -6.62 7.78 31.82
N ARG A 391 -7.22 6.62 31.52
CA ARG A 391 -6.96 5.86 30.30
C ARG A 391 -7.51 6.57 29.07
N LEU A 392 -8.75 7.04 29.16
CA LEU A 392 -9.37 7.82 28.08
C LEU A 392 -8.58 9.11 27.83
N TYR A 393 -8.14 9.79 28.88
CA TYR A 393 -7.37 11.03 28.76
C TYR A 393 -5.97 10.79 28.17
N GLN A 394 -5.33 9.64 28.44
CA GLN A 394 -4.08 9.25 27.79
C GLN A 394 -4.28 9.06 26.27
N ASP A 395 -5.32 8.32 25.87
CA ASP A 395 -5.61 8.09 24.45
C ASP A 395 -6.00 9.40 23.75
N LEU A 396 -6.81 10.26 24.38
CA LEU A 396 -7.22 11.57 23.86
C LEU A 396 -6.05 12.55 23.69
N GLN A 397 -4.99 12.44 24.48
CA GLN A 397 -3.82 13.31 24.33
C GLN A 397 -3.10 13.14 22.99
N HIS A 398 -3.27 11.98 22.34
CA HIS A 398 -2.63 11.72 21.06
C HIS A 398 -3.32 12.42 19.88
N PHE A 399 -4.60 12.80 20.02
CA PHE A 399 -5.35 13.42 18.93
C PHE A 399 -5.08 14.93 18.84
N PRO A 400 -4.89 15.47 17.62
CA PRO A 400 -4.59 16.89 17.42
C PRO A 400 -5.85 17.75 17.63
N ARG A 401 -5.67 18.97 18.15
CA ARG A 401 -6.71 20.01 18.10
C ARG A 401 -6.27 21.09 17.13
N ILE A 402 -7.00 21.22 16.03
CA ILE A 402 -6.61 22.11 14.92
C ILE A 402 -7.58 23.26 14.83
N GLN A 403 -7.02 24.46 14.89
CA GLN A 403 -7.72 25.69 14.56
C GLN A 403 -7.26 26.18 13.20
N VAL A 404 -8.24 26.47 12.33
CA VAL A 404 -8.02 27.02 10.99
C VAL A 404 -8.54 28.45 10.98
N LYS A 405 -7.73 29.38 10.47
CA LYS A 405 -8.10 30.79 10.26
C LYS A 405 -7.86 31.14 8.81
N LEU A 406 -8.88 31.71 8.18
CA LEU A 406 -8.86 32.07 6.78
C LEU A 406 -8.83 33.59 6.62
N LYS A 407 -8.08 34.06 5.62
CA LYS A 407 -8.07 35.46 5.20
C LYS A 407 -8.01 35.53 3.69
N LEU A 408 -9.01 36.18 3.09
CA LEU A 408 -9.02 36.44 1.66
C LEU A 408 -8.18 37.69 1.37
N GLN A 409 -7.18 37.58 0.50
CA GLN A 409 -6.39 38.71 0.06
C GLN A 409 -6.75 39.07 -1.38
N ARG A 410 -7.51 40.18 -1.53
CA ARG A 410 -7.71 40.84 -2.83
C ARG A 410 -6.44 41.64 -3.16
N ARG A 411 -5.86 41.41 -4.34
CA ARG A 411 -4.83 42.30 -4.89
C ARG A 411 -5.54 43.30 -5.79
N ASP A 412 -5.44 44.58 -5.47
CA ASP A 412 -6.14 45.66 -6.16
C ASP A 412 -5.66 45.91 -7.61
N VAL A 413 -6.67 46.18 -8.46
CA VAL A 413 -6.79 47.09 -9.63
C VAL A 413 -5.73 47.09 -10.74
N ASP A 414 -5.04 45.99 -11.01
CA ASP A 414 -4.44 45.80 -12.35
C ASP A 414 -4.62 44.36 -12.84
N GLY A 415 -5.29 44.24 -13.99
CA GLY A 415 -6.07 43.08 -14.41
C GLY A 415 -5.37 41.72 -14.36
N GLY A 416 -6.11 40.71 -13.89
CA GLY A 416 -5.92 39.31 -14.25
C GLY A 416 -5.27 38.38 -13.21
N LYS A 417 -4.93 38.84 -12.00
CA LYS A 417 -4.31 37.96 -10.99
C LYS A 417 -5.37 37.23 -10.14
N PRO A 418 -5.24 35.92 -9.90
CA PRO A 418 -6.19 35.15 -9.10
C PRO A 418 -6.24 35.62 -7.65
N LEU A 419 -7.43 35.59 -7.04
CA LEU A 419 -7.62 35.82 -5.60
C LEU A 419 -6.79 34.80 -4.81
N ARG A 420 -6.16 35.23 -3.72
CA ARG A 420 -5.36 34.34 -2.86
C ARG A 420 -6.05 34.13 -1.52
N LEU A 421 -6.29 32.87 -1.18
CA LEU A 421 -6.79 32.45 0.13
C LEU A 421 -5.59 32.12 1.02
N ASN A 422 -5.37 32.94 2.05
CA ASN A 422 -4.35 32.67 3.07
C ASN A 422 -4.96 31.81 4.17
N ILE A 423 -4.34 30.66 4.43
CA ILE A 423 -4.78 29.63 5.36
C ILE A 423 -3.75 29.54 6.48
N ARG A 424 -4.17 29.85 7.71
CA ARG A 424 -3.35 29.68 8.91
C ARG A 424 -3.91 28.54 9.75
N MET A 425 -3.09 27.52 9.97
CA MET A 425 -3.43 26.36 10.79
C MET A 425 -2.56 26.32 12.04
N GLU A 426 -3.17 26.00 13.18
CA GLU A 426 -2.48 25.93 14.47
C GLU A 426 -2.95 24.73 15.29
N LYS A 427 -1.99 23.94 15.80
CA LYS A 427 -2.21 22.81 16.71
C LYS A 427 -2.19 23.31 18.15
N THR A 428 -3.36 23.44 18.78
CA THR A 428 -3.48 24.05 20.12
C THR A 428 -3.02 23.14 21.25
N ASN A 429 -3.02 21.83 21.04
CA ASN A 429 -2.58 20.82 22.01
C ASN A 429 -1.14 20.33 21.74
N SER A 430 -0.25 21.19 21.22
CA SER A 430 1.08 20.73 20.85
C SER A 430 1.91 20.32 22.08
N ARG A 431 2.44 19.09 22.02
CA ARG A 431 3.55 18.61 22.85
C ARG A 431 4.72 18.29 21.94
N ARG A 432 5.93 18.68 22.38
CA ARG A 432 7.21 18.39 21.70
C ARG A 432 7.27 16.91 21.29
N ASN A 433 7.56 16.66 20.00
CA ASN A 433 7.89 15.36 19.38
C ASN A 433 6.76 14.40 18.97
N MET A 434 5.49 14.84 18.83
CA MET A 434 4.41 13.97 18.32
C MET A 434 3.85 14.42 16.96
N SER A 435 4.65 14.32 15.91
CA SER A 435 4.17 14.41 14.51
C SER A 435 3.58 13.09 13.98
N ARG A 436 3.65 12.02 14.78
CA ARG A 436 3.20 10.68 14.39
C ARG A 436 1.70 10.55 14.59
N ALA A 437 1.02 10.02 13.58
CA ALA A 437 -0.39 9.72 13.63
C ALA A 437 -0.67 8.57 14.63
N PHE A 438 -1.73 8.73 15.42
CA PHE A 438 -2.22 7.71 16.32
C PHE A 438 -3.11 6.72 15.57
N ALA A 439 -2.50 5.63 15.12
CA ALA A 439 -3.15 4.56 14.36
C ALA A 439 -2.73 3.19 14.93
N PRO A 440 -3.26 2.77 16.09
CA PRO A 440 -2.81 1.56 16.79
C PRO A 440 -3.05 0.26 16.01
N ARG A 441 -3.97 0.28 15.04
CA ARG A 441 -4.32 -0.87 14.20
C ARG A 441 -3.55 -0.92 12.88
N PHE A 442 -2.80 0.14 12.55
CA PHE A 442 -1.99 0.19 11.34
C PHE A 442 -0.55 -0.28 11.63
N PRO A 443 0.04 -1.16 10.80
CA PRO A 443 1.32 -1.80 11.14
C PRO A 443 2.53 -0.87 11.08
N LYS A 444 2.49 0.21 10.28
CA LYS A 444 3.61 1.14 10.11
C LYS A 444 3.39 2.45 10.86
N VAL A 445 4.49 3.06 11.27
CA VAL A 445 4.46 4.43 11.79
C VAL A 445 4.30 5.38 10.61
N LYS A 446 3.39 6.33 10.74
CA LYS A 446 3.10 7.34 9.73
C LYS A 446 3.01 8.71 10.39
N ASP A 447 3.52 9.74 9.73
CA ASP A 447 3.35 11.11 10.20
C ASP A 447 1.96 11.67 9.82
N GLU A 448 1.45 12.60 10.63
CA GLU A 448 0.18 13.27 10.39
C GLU A 448 0.30 14.21 9.19
N ALA A 449 -0.58 14.05 8.21
CA ALA A 449 -0.74 15.01 7.13
C ALA A 449 -2.22 15.37 6.93
N TRP A 450 -2.43 16.50 6.26
CA TRP A 450 -3.74 17.08 6.01
C TRP A 450 -3.85 17.45 4.55
N TRP A 451 -5.03 17.26 3.98
CA TRP A 451 -5.38 17.81 2.68
C TRP A 451 -6.18 19.09 2.86
N LEU A 452 -5.78 20.11 2.13
CA LEU A 452 -6.52 21.33 1.92
C LEU A 452 -7.14 21.24 0.54
N ILE A 453 -8.46 21.18 0.49
CA ILE A 453 -9.23 21.01 -0.72
C ILE A 453 -10.04 22.29 -0.92
N LEU A 454 -9.79 22.96 -2.05
CA LEU A 454 -10.61 24.06 -2.51
C LEU A 454 -11.53 23.52 -3.59
N GLY A 455 -12.83 23.58 -3.37
CA GLY A 455 -13.82 23.07 -4.32
C GLY A 455 -15.19 23.68 -4.13
N ASN A 456 -16.07 23.42 -5.08
CA ASN A 456 -17.46 23.83 -5.02
C ASN A 456 -18.34 22.63 -4.67
N THR A 457 -18.99 22.68 -3.52
CA THR A 457 -19.86 21.58 -3.06
C THR A 457 -21.17 21.45 -3.84
N SER A 458 -21.60 22.51 -4.51
CA SER A 458 -22.82 22.51 -5.33
C SER A 458 -22.59 21.87 -6.70
N THR A 459 -21.42 22.10 -7.31
CA THR A 459 -21.06 21.54 -8.63
C THR A 459 -20.19 20.29 -8.54
N THR A 460 -19.76 19.90 -7.33
CA THR A 460 -18.84 18.78 -7.06
C THR A 460 -17.50 18.87 -7.79
N GLU A 461 -17.07 20.10 -8.08
CA GLU A 461 -15.83 20.40 -8.78
C GLU A 461 -14.69 20.72 -7.80
N LEU A 462 -13.53 20.11 -8.01
CA LEU A 462 -12.31 20.36 -7.25
C LEU A 462 -11.44 21.37 -8.02
N TYR A 463 -11.12 22.49 -7.37
CA TYR A 463 -10.29 23.55 -7.97
C TYR A 463 -8.82 23.41 -7.64
N ALA A 464 -8.49 23.08 -6.38
CA ALA A 464 -7.12 22.89 -5.96
C ALA A 464 -7.03 21.93 -4.79
N LEU A 465 -6.00 21.08 -4.80
CA LEU A 465 -5.66 20.17 -3.73
C LEU A 465 -4.24 20.47 -3.24
N LYS A 466 -4.04 20.56 -1.93
CA LYS A 466 -2.72 20.70 -1.34
C LYS A 466 -2.56 19.80 -0.13
N ARG A 467 -1.59 18.88 -0.19
CA ARG A 467 -1.19 18.07 0.96
C ARG A 467 -0.14 18.80 1.80
N ILE A 468 -0.33 18.82 3.11
CA ILE A 468 0.55 19.51 4.05
C ILE A 468 0.85 18.63 5.27
N SER A 469 2.06 18.75 5.81
CA SER A 469 2.39 18.24 7.14
C SER A 469 2.25 19.39 8.14
N LEU A 470 1.50 19.16 9.22
CA LEU A 470 1.25 20.19 10.23
C LEU A 470 2.21 19.98 11.42
N PRO A 471 3.20 20.86 11.64
CA PRO A 471 3.96 20.88 12.89
C PRO A 471 3.08 21.54 13.98
N ASP A 472 3.44 22.71 14.48
CA ASP A 472 2.64 23.46 15.46
C ASP A 472 1.80 24.56 14.82
N ARG A 473 2.40 25.27 13.87
CA ARG A 473 1.78 26.38 13.13
C ARG A 473 2.23 26.31 11.68
N LEU A 474 1.29 26.46 10.77
CA LEU A 474 1.55 26.52 9.34
C LEU A 474 0.75 27.67 8.73
N ASN A 475 1.44 28.52 7.97
CA ASN A 475 0.81 29.49 7.10
C ASN A 475 1.02 29.03 5.67
N THR A 476 -0.06 28.87 4.91
CA THR A 476 -0.01 28.50 3.51
C THR A 476 -1.04 29.30 2.72
N HIS A 477 -0.96 29.23 1.40
CA HIS A 477 -1.90 29.90 0.53
C HIS A 477 -2.34 28.97 -0.60
N MET A 478 -3.55 29.22 -1.10
CA MET A 478 -4.14 28.59 -2.28
C MET A 478 -4.65 29.70 -3.20
N GLU A 479 -4.51 29.50 -4.51
CA GLU A 479 -5.00 30.43 -5.52
C GLU A 479 -6.40 29.98 -5.96
N LEU A 480 -7.33 30.93 -6.03
CA LEU A 480 -8.68 30.70 -6.51
C LEU A 480 -8.71 30.81 -8.05
N PRO A 481 -9.52 30.00 -8.74
CA PRO A 481 -9.64 30.08 -10.19
C PRO A 481 -10.09 31.48 -10.64
N PRO A 482 -9.52 32.02 -11.74
CA PRO A 482 -9.84 33.36 -12.24
C PRO A 482 -11.21 33.43 -12.91
N SER A 483 -11.80 32.29 -13.30
CA SER A 483 -13.08 32.18 -14.00
C SER A 483 -14.32 32.33 -13.11
N THR A 484 -14.15 32.30 -11.79
CA THR A 484 -15.28 32.31 -10.86
C THR A 484 -15.69 33.73 -10.47
N THR A 485 -16.71 34.24 -11.16
CA THR A 485 -17.38 35.52 -10.88
C THR A 485 -18.22 35.48 -9.60
N SER A 486 -18.58 34.28 -9.13
CA SER A 486 -19.33 34.03 -7.90
C SER A 486 -18.56 33.08 -6.98
N LEU A 487 -18.47 33.42 -5.70
CA LEU A 487 -17.91 32.55 -4.65
C LEU A 487 -18.95 31.56 -4.11
N GLN A 488 -20.15 31.54 -4.70
CA GLN A 488 -21.27 30.73 -4.22
C GLN A 488 -20.99 29.21 -4.33
N GLY A 489 -21.17 28.50 -3.23
CA GLY A 489 -20.89 27.07 -3.06
C GLY A 489 -19.42 26.74 -2.79
N MET A 490 -18.52 27.72 -2.77
CA MET A 490 -17.09 27.49 -2.56
C MET A 490 -16.76 27.26 -1.09
N LYS A 491 -16.07 26.15 -0.84
CA LYS A 491 -15.61 25.78 0.49
C LYS A 491 -14.15 25.40 0.48
N LEU A 492 -13.48 25.70 1.59
CA LEU A 492 -12.24 25.04 1.96
C LEU A 492 -12.59 23.84 2.83
N ILE A 493 -12.25 22.65 2.37
CA ILE A 493 -12.41 21.40 3.11
C ILE A 493 -11.03 20.97 3.60
N VAL A 494 -10.89 20.81 4.90
CA VAL A 494 -9.68 20.34 5.57
C VAL A 494 -9.91 18.91 6.00
N VAL A 495 -9.18 17.97 5.40
CA VAL A 495 -9.36 16.52 5.64
C VAL A 495 -8.09 15.94 6.25
N SER A 496 -8.22 15.15 7.31
CA SER A 496 -7.10 14.41 7.88
C SER A 496 -6.78 13.20 7.01
N ASP A 497 -5.52 12.86 6.85
CA ASP A 497 -5.15 11.61 6.18
C ASP A 497 -5.20 10.36 7.07
N SER A 498 -5.46 10.54 8.38
CA SER A 498 -5.34 9.47 9.37
C SER A 498 -6.54 9.34 10.31
N TYR A 499 -7.34 10.40 10.49
CA TYR A 499 -8.40 10.42 11.51
C TYR A 499 -9.78 10.63 10.89
N LEU A 500 -10.73 9.79 11.27
CA LEU A 500 -12.14 9.89 10.86
C LEU A 500 -12.86 10.95 11.69
N GLY A 501 -13.72 11.76 11.07
CA GLY A 501 -14.52 12.77 11.78
C GLY A 501 -13.72 14.01 12.20
N PHE A 502 -12.57 14.23 11.57
CA PHE A 502 -11.72 15.41 11.75
C PHE A 502 -11.87 16.44 10.63
N GLU A 503 -12.78 16.18 9.69
CA GLU A 503 -13.07 17.04 8.56
C GLU A 503 -13.60 18.38 9.05
N GLN A 504 -13.10 19.47 8.48
CA GLN A 504 -13.60 20.81 8.72
C GLN A 504 -13.96 21.44 7.38
N GLU A 505 -15.19 21.94 7.27
CA GLU A 505 -15.64 22.73 6.13
C GLU A 505 -15.71 24.20 6.53
N HIS A 506 -15.15 25.07 5.69
CA HIS A 506 -15.19 26.51 5.89
C HIS A 506 -15.74 27.17 4.61
N SER A 507 -16.89 27.83 4.73
CA SER A 507 -17.50 28.60 3.64
C SER A 507 -16.64 29.81 3.31
N ILE A 508 -16.27 29.98 2.04
CA ILE A 508 -15.45 31.13 1.61
C ILE A 508 -16.30 32.38 1.40
N GLU A 509 -17.60 32.20 1.12
CA GLU A 509 -18.59 33.30 1.00
C GLU A 509 -18.61 34.19 2.25
N GLU A 510 -18.55 33.59 3.43
CA GLU A 510 -18.60 34.27 4.74
C GLU A 510 -17.35 35.14 5.03
N LEU A 511 -16.30 35.05 4.20
CA LEU A 511 -15.06 35.83 4.37
C LEU A 511 -15.08 37.16 3.59
N VAL A 512 -16.15 37.41 2.82
CA VAL A 512 -16.29 38.60 1.97
C VAL A 512 -17.12 39.71 2.63
N ASP A 513 -17.89 39.38 3.66
CA ASP A 513 -18.56 40.33 4.56
C ASP A 513 -17.59 40.83 5.66
#